data_AF-A0A1J6WY43-F1
#
_entry.id   AF-A0A1J6WY43-F1
#
_cell.length_a   1.000
_cell.length_b   1.000
_cell.length_c   1.000
_cell.angle_alpha   90.00
_cell.angle_beta   90.00
_cell.angle_gamma   90.00
#
_symmetry.space_group_name_H-M   'P 1'
#
loop_
_entity.id
_entity.type
_entity.pdbx_description
1 polymer ?
#
loop_
_entity_poly.entity_id
_entity_poly.type
_entity_poly.pdbx_seq_one_letter_code
_entity_poly.pdbx_strand_id
1 'polypeptide(L)'
;MNFELNEAIEILERTPKTLEGLLSGLSAGWVECDEGEGTWNADGVIRHLIEGEKNNWVPRLKMILHEGESRVFPVFDRFSHLEAGTPRSLEEKLAEFASLRSASVAELKRLIAEQGHSLDSTGLHPACGKVSASELISTWVVHDLTHISQIVRVFSNRYRDDVGPWVEYLGVLKKC
;
A
#
# COMPACT_ATOMS: atom_id res chain seq x y z
N MET A 1 -1.78 21.04 -8.44
CA MET A 1 -1.80 19.56 -8.39
C MET A 1 -0.48 19.09 -8.96
N ASN A 2 0.23 18.19 -8.27
CA ASN A 2 1.60 17.78 -8.62
C ASN A 2 1.66 16.39 -9.28
N PHE A 3 0.50 15.80 -9.60
CA PHE A 3 0.44 14.42 -10.07
C PHE A 3 1.02 14.31 -11.49
N GLU A 4 2.07 13.52 -11.62
CA GLU A 4 2.64 13.08 -12.89
C GLU A 4 2.66 11.55 -12.91
N LEU A 5 2.09 10.95 -13.96
CA LEU A 5 1.88 9.49 -14.00
C LEU A 5 3.20 8.71 -13.93
N ASN A 6 4.23 9.18 -14.64
CA ASN A 6 5.52 8.50 -14.65
C ASN A 6 6.20 8.56 -13.27
N GLU A 7 6.10 9.70 -12.57
CA GLU A 7 6.63 9.85 -11.21
C GLU A 7 5.86 8.97 -10.21
N ALA A 8 4.54 8.82 -10.38
CA ALA A 8 3.74 7.89 -9.58
C ALA A 8 4.18 6.43 -9.79
N ILE A 9 4.37 6.03 -11.05
CA ILE A 9 4.85 4.68 -11.40
C ILE A 9 6.23 4.41 -10.81
N GLU A 10 7.12 5.41 -10.77
CA GLU A 10 8.46 5.25 -10.19
C GLU A 10 8.41 4.80 -8.73
N ILE A 11 7.52 5.35 -7.92
CA ILE A 11 7.33 4.93 -6.53
C ILE A 11 6.72 3.52 -6.48
N LEU A 12 5.64 3.28 -7.22
CA LEU A 12 4.95 1.99 -7.22
C LEU A 12 5.87 0.83 -7.62
N GLU A 13 6.76 1.01 -8.60
CA GLU A 13 7.72 -0.01 -9.02
C GLU A 13 8.83 -0.26 -7.98
N ARG A 14 9.15 0.73 -7.15
CA ARG A 14 10.23 0.63 -6.15
C ARG A 14 9.76 0.01 -4.83
N THR A 15 8.51 0.23 -4.44
CA THR A 15 7.99 -0.23 -3.13
C THR A 15 8.29 -1.71 -2.82
N PRO A 16 8.09 -2.69 -3.72
CA PRO A 16 8.37 -4.09 -3.37
C PRO A 16 9.84 -4.33 -3.01
N LYS A 17 10.78 -3.76 -3.78
CA LYS A 17 12.22 -3.89 -3.50
C LYS A 17 12.65 -3.13 -2.26
N THR A 18 12.03 -1.99 -1.99
CA THR A 18 12.26 -1.23 -0.74
C THR A 18 11.85 -2.06 0.47
N LEU A 19 10.68 -2.70 0.43
CA LEU A 19 10.19 -3.54 1.52
C LEU A 19 11.00 -4.84 1.64
N GLU A 20 11.36 -5.47 0.53
CA GLU A 20 12.25 -6.64 0.52
C GLU A 20 13.59 -6.32 1.19
N GLY A 21 14.24 -5.23 0.79
CA GLY A 21 15.52 -4.81 1.35
C GLY A 21 15.45 -4.44 2.83
N LEU A 22 14.31 -3.94 3.31
CA LEU A 22 14.11 -3.61 4.71
C LEU A 22 13.78 -4.84 5.57
N LEU A 23 13.04 -5.81 5.04
CA LEU A 23 12.38 -6.86 5.83
C LEU A 23 13.00 -8.26 5.70
N SER A 24 13.65 -8.55 4.57
CA SER A 24 14.15 -9.90 4.29
C SER A 24 15.27 -10.30 5.26
N GLY A 25 15.19 -11.51 5.81
CA GLY A 25 16.19 -12.06 6.73
C GLY A 25 16.21 -11.46 8.13
N LEU A 26 15.23 -10.61 8.49
CA LEU A 26 15.09 -10.12 9.85
C LEU A 26 14.68 -11.23 10.84
N SER A 27 15.06 -11.04 12.10
CA SER A 27 14.64 -11.96 13.17
C SER A 27 13.14 -11.85 13.45
N ALA A 28 12.55 -12.93 13.98
CA ALA A 28 11.12 -12.98 14.33
C ALA A 28 10.68 -11.79 15.20
N GLY A 29 11.52 -11.36 16.15
CA GLY A 29 11.23 -10.21 16.99
C GLY A 29 10.94 -8.93 16.19
N TRP A 30 11.69 -8.66 15.12
CA TRP A 30 11.39 -7.51 14.25
C TRP A 30 10.09 -7.70 13.48
N VAL A 31 9.87 -8.89 12.93
CA VAL A 31 8.68 -9.18 12.11
C VAL A 31 7.39 -9.13 12.93
N GLU A 32 7.45 -9.54 14.20
CA GLU A 32 6.29 -9.70 15.08
C GLU A 32 5.96 -8.46 15.92
N CYS A 33 6.88 -7.51 16.08
CA CYS A 33 6.60 -6.29 16.87
C CYS A 33 5.57 -5.37 16.21
N ASP A 34 4.90 -4.57 17.03
CA ASP A 34 3.81 -3.69 16.62
C ASP A 34 3.80 -2.35 17.40
N GLU A 35 2.78 -1.52 17.17
CA GLU A 35 2.57 -0.24 17.86
C GLU A 35 1.58 -0.37 19.05
N GLY A 36 1.30 -1.58 19.54
CA GLY A 36 0.37 -1.88 20.64
C GLY A 36 -0.90 -2.63 20.21
N GLU A 37 -1.80 -2.84 21.17
CA GLU A 37 -3.03 -3.63 20.96
C GLU A 37 -3.88 -3.12 19.78
N GLY A 38 -4.29 -4.02 18.90
CA GLY A 38 -5.11 -3.71 17.72
C GLY A 38 -4.33 -3.10 16.54
N THR A 39 -3.01 -2.94 16.65
CA THR A 39 -2.16 -2.46 15.55
C THR A 39 -1.59 -3.61 14.73
N TRP A 40 -1.00 -3.31 13.57
CA TRP A 40 -0.40 -4.31 12.70
C TRP A 40 1.11 -4.32 12.82
N ASN A 41 1.68 -5.53 12.87
CA ASN A 41 3.10 -5.75 12.66
C ASN A 41 3.46 -5.70 11.16
N ALA A 42 4.76 -5.82 10.85
CA ALA A 42 5.25 -5.76 9.47
C ALA A 42 4.61 -6.82 8.58
N ASP A 43 4.42 -8.05 9.07
CA ASP A 43 3.75 -9.11 8.32
C ASP A 43 2.31 -8.74 7.95
N GLY A 44 1.55 -8.21 8.92
CA GLY A 44 0.18 -7.73 8.70
C GLY A 44 0.10 -6.65 7.63
N VAL A 45 1.05 -5.71 7.64
CA VAL A 45 1.15 -4.66 6.62
C VAL A 45 1.40 -5.25 5.23
N ILE A 46 2.32 -6.23 5.07
CA ILE A 46 2.57 -6.87 3.77
C ILE A 46 1.31 -7.60 3.27
N ARG A 47 0.60 -8.33 4.15
CA ARG A 47 -0.67 -8.98 3.77
C ARG A 47 -1.71 -7.96 3.29
N HIS A 48 -1.80 -6.80 3.96
CA HIS A 48 -2.71 -5.72 3.55
C HIS A 48 -2.33 -5.13 2.17
N LEU A 49 -1.05 -4.93 1.89
CA LEU A 49 -0.59 -4.44 0.59
C LEU A 49 -0.93 -5.42 -0.55
N ILE A 50 -0.71 -6.72 -0.34
CA ILE A 50 -1.09 -7.78 -1.28
C ILE A 50 -2.59 -7.74 -1.60
N GLU A 51 -3.41 -7.55 -0.57
CA GLU A 51 -4.87 -7.45 -0.74
C GLU A 51 -5.27 -6.22 -1.56
N GLY A 52 -4.58 -5.08 -1.33
CA GLY A 52 -4.73 -3.88 -2.13
C GLY A 52 -4.44 -4.10 -3.62
N GLU A 53 -3.37 -4.83 -3.94
CA GLU A 53 -3.04 -5.18 -5.33
C GLU A 53 -4.13 -6.03 -6.00
N LYS A 54 -4.67 -7.01 -5.28
CA LYS A 54 -5.68 -7.94 -5.83
C LYS A 54 -7.03 -7.27 -6.06
N ASN A 55 -7.49 -6.48 -5.09
CA ASN A 55 -8.91 -6.16 -4.94
C ASN A 55 -9.22 -4.66 -4.90
N ASN A 56 -8.20 -3.78 -4.91
CA ASN A 56 -8.42 -2.34 -4.76
C ASN A 56 -8.04 -1.57 -6.04
N TRP A 57 -6.75 -1.45 -6.33
CA TRP A 57 -6.25 -0.39 -7.22
C TRP A 57 -6.63 -0.58 -8.69
N VAL A 58 -6.13 -1.65 -9.31
CA VAL A 58 -6.40 -1.94 -10.73
C VAL A 58 -7.88 -2.24 -10.99
N PRO A 59 -8.60 -3.01 -10.16
CA PRO A 59 -10.04 -3.22 -10.35
C PRO A 59 -10.83 -1.90 -10.39
N ARG A 60 -10.55 -0.96 -9.46
CA ARG A 60 -11.24 0.33 -9.46
C ARG A 60 -10.83 1.22 -10.61
N LEU A 61 -9.57 1.19 -11.03
CA LEU A 61 -9.13 1.92 -12.21
C LEU A 61 -9.89 1.45 -13.47
N LYS A 62 -10.07 0.13 -13.63
CA LYS A 62 -10.89 -0.43 -14.72
C LYS A 62 -12.34 0.06 -14.65
N MET A 63 -12.95 0.08 -13.47
CA MET A 63 -14.30 0.61 -13.30
C MET A 63 -14.38 2.09 -13.70
N ILE A 64 -13.43 2.92 -13.26
CA ILE A 64 -13.37 4.35 -13.65
C ILE A 64 -13.29 4.49 -15.17
N LEU A 65 -12.42 3.71 -15.83
CA LEU A 65 -12.15 3.85 -17.25
C LEU A 65 -13.22 3.24 -18.16
N HIS A 66 -13.93 2.20 -17.71
CA HIS A 66 -14.90 1.47 -18.55
C HIS A 66 -16.36 1.69 -18.16
N GLU A 67 -16.66 1.84 -16.87
CA GLU A 67 -18.03 1.96 -16.35
C GLU A 67 -18.35 3.42 -15.94
N GLY A 68 -17.33 4.21 -15.63
CA GLY A 68 -17.47 5.61 -15.23
C GLY A 68 -18.33 5.76 -13.97
N GLU A 69 -19.19 6.78 -13.95
CA GLU A 69 -20.10 7.07 -12.83
C GLU A 69 -21.37 6.21 -12.82
N SER A 70 -21.54 5.29 -13.78
CA SER A 70 -22.77 4.49 -13.89
C SER A 70 -22.90 3.42 -12.81
N ARG A 71 -21.79 3.06 -12.14
CA ARG A 71 -21.75 2.05 -11.09
C ARG A 71 -20.86 2.47 -9.94
N VAL A 72 -21.34 2.24 -8.72
CA VAL A 72 -20.56 2.46 -7.49
C VAL A 72 -19.56 1.32 -7.30
N PHE A 73 -18.34 1.64 -6.89
CA PHE A 73 -17.34 0.62 -6.57
C PHE A 73 -17.85 -0.35 -5.49
N PRO A 74 -17.49 -1.64 -5.56
CA PRO A 74 -17.73 -2.53 -4.44
C PRO A 74 -16.99 -2.05 -3.18
N VAL A 75 -17.58 -2.33 -2.02
CA VAL A 75 -16.93 -2.06 -0.73
C VAL A 75 -15.68 -2.92 -0.64
N PHE A 76 -14.55 -2.28 -0.36
CA PHE A 76 -13.28 -2.96 -0.13
C PHE A 76 -13.13 -3.23 1.37
N ASP A 77 -13.09 -4.50 1.75
CA ASP A 77 -12.77 -4.87 3.12
C ASP A 77 -11.27 -4.74 3.36
N ARG A 78 -10.89 -3.71 4.13
CA ARG A 78 -9.49 -3.41 4.45
C ARG A 78 -8.87 -4.44 5.39
N PHE A 79 -9.69 -5.24 6.07
CA PHE A 79 -9.28 -6.20 7.08
C PHE A 79 -9.40 -7.67 6.62
N SER A 80 -9.77 -7.93 5.36
CA SER A 80 -9.86 -9.29 4.82
C SER A 80 -8.55 -10.08 4.97
N HIS A 81 -7.41 -9.38 4.95
CA HIS A 81 -6.08 -9.95 5.22
C HIS A 81 -5.87 -10.51 6.64
N LEU A 82 -6.80 -10.27 7.56
CA LEU A 82 -6.82 -10.84 8.91
C LEU A 82 -7.53 -12.20 8.96
N GLU A 83 -8.26 -12.59 7.91
CA GLU A 83 -8.86 -13.92 7.83
C GLU A 83 -7.77 -15.00 7.76
N ALA A 84 -8.01 -16.12 8.43
CA ALA A 84 -7.03 -17.19 8.58
C ALA A 84 -6.75 -17.88 7.23
N GLY A 85 -5.66 -17.49 6.58
CA GLY A 85 -5.09 -18.20 5.43
C GLY A 85 -4.09 -19.27 5.85
N THR A 86 -3.62 -20.05 4.87
CA THR A 86 -2.50 -20.97 5.08
C THR A 86 -1.28 -20.19 5.58
N PRO A 87 -0.56 -20.67 6.63
CA PRO A 87 0.68 -20.06 7.08
C PRO A 87 1.68 -19.97 5.92
N ARG A 88 2.23 -18.77 5.70
CA ARG A 88 3.24 -18.48 4.68
C ARG A 88 4.37 -17.67 5.30
N SER A 89 5.58 -17.85 4.79
CA SER A 89 6.75 -17.08 5.23
C SER A 89 6.65 -15.62 4.79
N LEU A 90 7.44 -14.74 5.40
CA LEU A 90 7.49 -13.33 5.00
C LEU A 90 8.08 -13.19 3.59
N GLU A 91 9.08 -14.00 3.26
CA GLU A 91 9.74 -14.05 1.94
C GLU A 91 8.76 -14.42 0.84
N GLU A 92 7.90 -15.43 1.08
CA GLU A 92 6.85 -15.82 0.13
C GLU A 92 5.87 -14.66 -0.14
N LYS A 93 5.50 -13.93 0.90
CA LYS A 93 4.60 -12.77 0.79
C LYS A 93 5.26 -11.59 0.08
N LEU A 94 6.54 -11.31 0.36
CA LEU A 94 7.31 -10.27 -0.33
C LEU A 94 7.43 -10.58 -1.83
N ALA A 95 7.71 -11.84 -2.17
CA ALA A 95 7.76 -12.30 -3.56
C ALA A 95 6.39 -12.21 -4.26
N GLU A 96 5.31 -12.60 -3.58
CA GLU A 96 3.94 -12.42 -4.09
C GLU A 96 3.63 -10.95 -4.35
N PHE A 97 3.92 -10.07 -3.40
CA PHE A 97 3.68 -8.64 -3.53
C PHE A 97 4.46 -8.04 -4.71
N ALA A 98 5.74 -8.40 -4.87
CA ALA A 98 6.54 -7.94 -6.00
C ALA A 98 5.98 -8.39 -7.35
N SER A 99 5.55 -9.66 -7.45
CA SER A 99 4.93 -10.22 -8.65
C SER A 99 3.62 -9.49 -8.99
N LEU A 100 2.73 -9.34 -8.00
CA LEU A 100 1.47 -8.63 -8.17
C LEU A 100 1.69 -7.18 -8.58
N ARG A 101 2.58 -6.46 -7.91
CA ARG A 101 2.88 -5.06 -8.24
C ARG A 101 3.38 -4.91 -9.67
N SER A 102 4.28 -5.79 -10.11
CA SER A 102 4.77 -5.77 -11.50
C SER A 102 3.64 -5.95 -12.50
N ALA A 103 2.70 -6.88 -12.22
CA ALA A 103 1.53 -7.09 -13.07
C ALA A 103 0.58 -5.87 -13.03
N SER A 104 0.31 -5.30 -11.86
CA SER A 104 -0.57 -4.15 -11.68
C SER A 104 -0.04 -2.91 -12.40
N VAL A 105 1.27 -2.65 -12.34
CA VAL A 105 1.91 -1.52 -13.05
C VAL A 105 1.89 -1.73 -14.57
N ALA A 106 2.15 -2.95 -15.05
CA ALA A 106 2.04 -3.26 -16.48
C ALA A 106 0.60 -3.02 -16.98
N GLU A 107 -0.39 -3.44 -16.19
CA GLU A 107 -1.80 -3.24 -16.51
C GLU A 107 -2.20 -1.75 -16.46
N LEU A 108 -1.73 -1.00 -15.48
CA LEU A 108 -1.90 0.47 -15.43
C LEU A 108 -1.38 1.11 -16.71
N LYS A 109 -0.15 0.80 -17.13
CA LYS A 109 0.44 1.34 -18.36
C LYS A 109 -0.39 0.99 -19.59
N ARG A 110 -0.88 -0.25 -19.68
CA ARG A 110 -1.75 -0.72 -20.78
C ARG A 110 -3.07 0.06 -20.82
N LEU A 111 -3.78 0.14 -19.70
CA LEU A 111 -5.09 0.81 -19.60
C LEU A 111 -5.00 2.29 -19.98
N ILE A 112 -3.94 2.98 -19.53
CA ILE A 112 -3.73 4.40 -19.85
C ILE A 112 -3.41 4.60 -21.34
N ALA A 113 -2.61 3.71 -21.94
CA ALA A 113 -2.31 3.77 -23.37
C ALA A 113 -3.55 3.54 -24.25
N GLU A 114 -4.45 2.62 -23.85
CA GLU A 114 -5.69 2.31 -24.58
C GLU A 114 -6.71 3.46 -24.52
N GLN A 115 -6.79 4.16 -23.39
CA GLN A 115 -7.77 5.23 -23.15
C GLN A 115 -7.24 6.63 -23.50
N GLY A 116 -6.12 6.72 -24.23
CA GLY A 116 -5.55 7.99 -24.68
C GLY A 116 -5.16 8.94 -23.54
N HIS A 117 -4.70 8.42 -22.39
CA HIS A 117 -4.31 9.19 -21.22
C HIS A 117 -5.43 9.99 -20.50
N SER A 118 -6.70 9.57 -20.60
CA SER A 118 -7.80 10.21 -19.86
C SER A 118 -7.74 9.91 -18.34
N LEU A 119 -6.82 10.57 -17.65
CA LEU A 119 -6.65 10.52 -16.19
C LEU A 119 -7.71 11.34 -15.44
N ASP A 120 -8.46 12.18 -16.16
CA ASP A 120 -9.59 12.95 -15.65
C ASP A 120 -10.90 12.16 -15.65
N SER A 121 -10.91 10.94 -16.20
CA SER A 121 -12.06 10.04 -16.12
C SER A 121 -12.47 9.81 -14.67
N THR A 122 -13.79 9.78 -14.44
CA THR A 122 -14.38 9.72 -13.09
C THR A 122 -15.18 8.45 -12.86
N GLY A 123 -15.25 8.03 -11.60
CA GLY A 123 -16.13 6.97 -11.12
C GLY A 123 -16.73 7.30 -9.76
N LEU A 124 -17.58 6.42 -9.24
CA LEU A 124 -18.27 6.63 -7.96
C LEU A 124 -17.75 5.69 -6.86
N HIS A 125 -17.12 6.29 -5.85
CA HIS A 125 -16.73 5.61 -4.61
C HIS A 125 -17.88 5.64 -3.60
N PRO A 126 -18.17 4.53 -2.88
CA PRO A 126 -19.33 4.43 -1.98
C PRO A 126 -19.35 5.47 -0.85
N ALA A 127 -18.17 5.85 -0.33
CA ALA A 127 -18.04 6.88 0.72
C ALA A 127 -17.64 8.27 0.19
N CYS A 128 -16.64 8.37 -0.69
CA CYS A 128 -16.11 9.65 -1.18
C CYS A 128 -16.93 10.28 -2.30
N GLY A 129 -17.90 9.58 -2.88
CA GLY A 129 -18.65 10.06 -4.05
C GLY A 129 -17.78 10.02 -5.31
N LYS A 130 -17.85 11.07 -6.13
CA LYS A 130 -17.11 11.15 -7.40
C LYS A 130 -15.61 11.27 -7.15
N VAL A 131 -14.83 10.41 -7.81
CA VAL A 131 -13.36 10.42 -7.77
C VAL A 131 -12.78 10.21 -9.17
N SER A 132 -11.60 10.76 -9.46
CA SER A 132 -10.90 10.60 -10.74
C SER A 132 -9.90 9.44 -10.76
N ALA A 133 -9.46 9.05 -11.95
CA ALA A 133 -8.36 8.09 -12.11
C ALA A 133 -7.03 8.65 -11.56
N SER A 134 -6.73 9.94 -11.75
CA SER A 134 -5.55 10.60 -11.18
C SER A 134 -5.56 10.61 -9.65
N GLU A 135 -6.72 10.84 -9.02
CA GLU A 135 -6.89 10.77 -7.56
C GLU A 135 -6.68 9.35 -7.04
N LEU A 136 -7.21 8.34 -7.74
CA LEU A 136 -7.02 6.93 -7.37
C LEU A 136 -5.53 6.52 -7.42
N ILE A 137 -4.82 6.87 -8.48
CA ILE A 137 -3.39 6.53 -8.63
C ILE A 137 -2.54 7.30 -7.61
N SER A 138 -2.84 8.58 -7.37
CA SER A 138 -2.20 9.36 -6.31
C SER A 138 -2.41 8.72 -4.94
N THR A 139 -3.62 8.22 -4.68
CA THR A 139 -3.95 7.52 -3.44
C THR A 139 -3.17 6.22 -3.31
N TRP A 140 -2.98 5.46 -4.39
CA TRP A 140 -2.19 4.23 -4.39
C TRP A 140 -0.73 4.50 -4.00
N VAL A 141 -0.12 5.54 -4.57
CA VAL A 141 1.25 5.96 -4.19
C VAL A 141 1.34 6.33 -2.72
N VAL A 142 0.40 7.16 -2.23
CA VAL A 142 0.41 7.59 -0.83
C VAL A 142 0.06 6.45 0.13
N HIS A 143 -0.72 5.46 -0.30
CA HIS A 143 -1.02 4.26 0.47
C HIS A 143 0.23 3.42 0.73
N ASP A 144 1.05 3.19 -0.30
CA ASP A 144 2.37 2.55 -0.14
C ASP A 144 3.23 3.31 0.87
N LEU A 145 3.36 4.63 0.72
CA LEU A 145 4.17 5.46 1.61
C LEU A 145 3.64 5.48 3.06
N THR A 146 2.32 5.43 3.23
CA THR A 146 1.66 5.33 4.54
C THR A 146 2.07 4.05 5.25
N HIS A 147 2.11 2.93 4.53
CA HIS A 147 2.45 1.63 5.10
C HIS A 147 3.95 1.41 5.26
N ILE A 148 4.80 1.99 4.40
CA ILE A 148 6.25 2.07 4.66
C ILE A 148 6.50 2.87 5.94
N SER A 149 5.85 4.03 6.09
CA SER A 149 5.94 4.83 7.32
C SER A 149 5.48 4.04 8.54
N GLN A 150 4.38 3.28 8.44
CA GLN A 150 3.91 2.41 9.51
C GLN A 150 4.96 1.39 9.93
N ILE A 151 5.56 0.65 9.00
CA ILE A 151 6.62 -0.31 9.30
C ILE A 151 7.81 0.37 9.99
N VAL A 152 8.24 1.54 9.49
CA VAL A 152 9.34 2.31 10.10
C VAL A 152 9.00 2.73 11.53
N ARG A 153 7.77 3.15 11.81
CA ARG A 153 7.34 3.51 13.17
C ARG A 153 7.27 2.29 14.08
N VAL A 154 6.69 1.17 13.64
CA VAL A 154 6.66 -0.11 14.36
C VAL A 154 8.07 -0.50 14.79
N PHE A 155 9.02 -0.47 13.86
CA PHE A 155 10.42 -0.83 14.13
C PHE A 155 11.08 0.17 15.07
N SER A 156 10.87 1.47 14.86
CA SER A 156 11.42 2.48 15.76
C SER A 156 10.87 2.30 17.18
N ASN A 157 9.56 2.06 17.32
CA ASN A 157 8.87 1.89 18.59
C ASN A 157 9.42 0.73 19.42
N ARG A 158 9.95 -0.32 18.77
CA ARG A 158 10.63 -1.44 19.44
C ARG A 158 11.77 -0.99 20.35
N TYR A 159 12.46 0.10 20.01
CA TYR A 159 13.58 0.65 20.78
C TYR A 159 13.22 1.90 21.58
N ARG A 160 11.92 2.19 21.77
CA ARG A 160 11.46 3.42 22.41
C ARG A 160 12.11 3.66 23.78
N ASP A 161 12.21 2.63 24.60
CA ASP A 161 12.78 2.73 25.94
C ASP A 161 14.31 2.57 25.91
N ASP A 162 14.83 1.78 24.96
CA ASP A 162 16.27 1.53 24.79
C ASP A 162 17.08 2.76 24.37
N VAL A 163 16.45 3.71 23.65
CA VAL A 163 17.12 4.95 23.23
C VAL A 163 17.28 5.97 24.37
N GLY A 164 16.74 5.72 25.57
CA GLY A 164 16.91 6.59 26.74
C GLY A 164 16.63 8.07 26.44
N PRO A 165 17.49 9.02 26.90
CA PRO A 165 17.24 10.46 26.73
C PRO A 165 17.32 10.93 25.27
N TRP A 166 17.91 10.16 24.34
CA TRP A 166 17.95 10.52 22.93
C TRP A 166 16.57 10.55 22.26
N VAL A 167 15.54 9.98 22.91
CA VAL A 167 14.14 10.08 22.47
C VAL A 167 13.70 11.53 22.23
N GLU A 168 14.29 12.51 22.95
CA GLU A 168 14.02 13.94 22.76
C GLU A 168 14.35 14.43 21.33
N TYR A 169 15.28 13.79 20.63
CA TYR A 169 15.73 14.18 19.29
C TYR A 169 15.18 13.29 18.17
N LEU A 170 14.54 12.17 18.51
CA LEU A 170 14.04 11.18 17.55
C LEU A 170 12.57 11.44 17.22
N GLY A 171 12.31 12.22 16.17
CA GLY A 171 10.96 12.64 15.76
C GLY A 171 9.98 11.48 15.52
N VAL A 172 10.46 10.35 14.99
CA VAL A 172 9.64 9.13 14.75
C VAL A 172 9.09 8.51 16.04
N LEU A 173 9.71 8.78 17.19
CA LEU A 173 9.26 8.31 18.49
C LEU A 173 8.38 9.32 19.22
N LYS A 174 8.26 10.56 18.75
CA LYS A 174 7.37 11.53 19.37
C LYS A 174 5.93 11.18 19.03
N LYS A 175 5.02 11.31 20.00
CA LYS A 175 3.58 11.20 19.72
C LYS A 175 3.22 12.29 18.72
N CYS A 176 2.65 11.91 17.58
CA CYS A 176 2.02 12.84 16.66
C CYS A 176 0.80 13.50 17.32
#